data_AF-A0A0P6X2V8-F1
#
_entry.id   AF-A0A0P6X2V8-F1
#
_cell.length_a   1.000
_cell.length_b   1.000
_cell.length_c   1.000
_cell.angle_alpha   90.00
_cell.angle_beta   90.00
_cell.angle_gamma   90.00
#
_symmetry.space_group_name_H-M   'P 1'
#
loop_
_entity.id
_entity.type
_entity.pdbx_description
1 polymer ?
#
loop_
_entity_poly.entity_id
_entity_poly.type
_entity_poly.pdbx_seq_one_letter_code
_entity_poly.pdbx_strand_id
1 'polypeptide(L)'
;MIISKGDVLQAETRPSEWPGWVWVTTSNQVSGWMPLAYLDPDGAAWRAVCDYRDVELSVQPADTLEVLYTQDQWAWCQPAQGEPGWVPLAVLERLNT
;
A
#
# COMPACT_ATOMS: atom_id res chain seq x y z
N MET A 1 -1.26 9.11 -2.90
CA MET A 1 -2.25 8.71 -3.95
C MET A 1 -3.48 8.11 -3.28
N ILE A 2 -4.69 8.36 -3.78
CA ILE A 2 -5.94 7.77 -3.26
C ILE A 2 -6.66 7.09 -4.43
N ILE A 3 -7.05 5.84 -4.24
CA ILE A 3 -7.71 4.97 -5.22
C ILE A 3 -8.92 4.37 -4.54
N SER A 4 -10.06 4.36 -5.23
CA SER A 4 -11.27 3.66 -4.80
C SER A 4 -11.41 2.33 -5.50
N LYS A 5 -12.04 1.37 -4.84
CA LYS A 5 -12.44 0.11 -5.47
C LYS A 5 -13.22 0.38 -6.75
N GLY A 6 -12.83 -0.28 -7.83
CA GLY A 6 -13.44 -0.14 -9.15
C GLY A 6 -12.76 0.89 -10.04
N ASP A 7 -11.83 1.70 -9.51
CA ASP A 7 -11.05 2.62 -10.34
C ASP A 7 -10.26 1.88 -11.41
N VAL A 8 -10.23 2.44 -12.61
CA VAL A 8 -9.45 1.94 -13.74
C VAL A 8 -8.09 2.63 -13.77
N LEU A 9 -7.04 1.82 -13.85
CA LEU A 9 -5.65 2.21 -13.68
C LEU A 9 -4.82 1.68 -14.85
N GLN A 10 -3.77 2.41 -15.19
CA GLN A 10 -2.65 1.85 -15.95
C GLN A 10 -1.63 1.32 -14.96
N ALA A 11 -1.04 0.14 -15.24
CA ALA A 11 -0.02 -0.44 -14.39
C ALA A 11 1.18 -0.88 -15.24
N GLU A 12 2.37 -0.62 -14.74
CA GLU A 12 3.62 -1.00 -15.39
C GLU A 12 4.61 -1.55 -14.37
N THR A 13 5.31 -2.62 -14.77
CA THR A 13 6.41 -3.15 -13.98
C THR A 13 7.59 -2.19 -14.09
N ARG A 14 8.02 -1.64 -12.95
CA ARG A 14 9.25 -0.87 -12.83
C ARG A 14 10.24 -1.62 -11.93
N PRO A 15 11.56 -1.44 -12.12
CA PRO A 15 12.53 -1.92 -11.15
C PRO A 15 12.26 -1.33 -9.77
N SER A 16 12.09 -2.17 -8.76
CA SER A 16 11.95 -1.79 -7.36
C SER A 16 12.54 -2.85 -6.43
N GLU A 17 12.80 -2.44 -5.20
CA GLU A 17 13.18 -3.36 -4.12
C GLU A 17 11.95 -4.01 -3.42
N TRP A 18 10.74 -3.66 -3.86
CA TRP A 18 9.48 -4.11 -3.26
C TRP A 18 8.80 -5.15 -4.17
N PRO A 19 9.11 -6.45 -4.01
CA PRO A 19 8.48 -7.49 -4.80
C PRO A 19 6.98 -7.53 -4.50
N GLY A 20 6.17 -7.79 -5.53
CA GLY A 20 4.71 -7.77 -5.44
C GLY A 20 4.09 -6.39 -5.65
N TRP A 21 4.89 -5.32 -5.76
CA TRP A 21 4.40 -3.98 -6.04
C TRP A 21 4.54 -3.60 -7.52
N VAL A 22 3.61 -2.79 -8.00
CA VAL A 22 3.58 -2.28 -9.37
C VAL A 22 3.37 -0.77 -9.35
N TRP A 23 3.92 -0.09 -10.35
CA TRP A 23 3.69 1.34 -10.50
C TRP A 23 2.38 1.55 -11.22
N VAL A 24 1.44 2.24 -10.58
CA VAL A 24 0.12 2.55 -11.15
C VAL A 24 -0.01 4.03 -11.46
N THR A 25 -0.80 4.35 -12.48
CA THR A 25 -1.20 5.72 -12.83
C THR A 25 -2.72 5.77 -12.97
N THR A 26 -3.34 6.68 -12.22
CA THR A 26 -4.79 6.93 -12.27
C THR A 26 -5.17 7.71 -13.53
N SER A 27 -6.46 7.74 -13.87
CA SER A 27 -6.97 8.57 -14.97
C SER A 27 -6.63 10.06 -14.84
N ASN A 28 -6.52 10.55 -13.60
CA ASN A 28 -6.12 11.92 -13.27
C ASN A 28 -4.61 12.16 -13.28
N GLN A 29 -3.82 11.23 -13.85
CA GLN A 29 -2.36 11.32 -13.97
C GLN A 29 -1.62 11.41 -12.62
N VAL A 30 -2.23 10.89 -11.56
CA VAL A 30 -1.54 10.67 -10.29
C VAL A 30 -0.96 9.27 -10.32
N SER A 31 0.32 9.14 -9.96
CA SER A 31 1.00 7.85 -9.96
C SER A 31 1.60 7.54 -8.59
N GLY A 32 1.79 6.25 -8.33
CA GLY A 32 2.39 5.75 -7.11
C GLY A 32 2.51 4.23 -7.14
N TRP A 33 3.09 3.68 -6.08
CA TRP A 33 3.19 2.24 -5.91
C TRP A 33 1.88 1.68 -5.35
N MET A 34 1.50 0.49 -5.80
CA MET A 34 0.37 -0.26 -5.26
C MET A 34 0.68 -1.75 -5.29
N PRO A 35 0.21 -2.56 -4.33
CA PRO A 35 0.33 -4.01 -4.41
C PRO A 35 -0.35 -4.54 -5.66
N LEU A 36 0.34 -5.38 -6.44
CA LEU A 36 -0.22 -6.01 -7.64
C LEU A 36 -1.45 -6.87 -7.29
N ALA A 37 -1.46 -7.46 -6.09
CA ALA A 37 -2.60 -8.23 -5.58
C ALA A 37 -3.89 -7.41 -5.45
N TYR A 38 -3.81 -6.07 -5.47
CA TYR A 38 -4.97 -5.18 -5.38
C TYR A 38 -5.52 -4.79 -6.75
N LEU A 39 -4.99 -5.38 -7.82
CA LEU A 39 -5.40 -5.13 -9.19
C LEU A 39 -5.93 -6.40 -9.85
N ASP A 40 -7.02 -6.24 -10.61
CA ASP A 40 -7.58 -7.25 -11.48
C ASP A 40 -7.42 -6.81 -12.95
N PRO A 41 -6.92 -7.66 -13.87
CA PRO A 41 -6.84 -7.31 -15.27
C PRO A 41 -8.21 -6.94 -15.87
N ASP A 42 -8.28 -5.83 -16.60
CA ASP A 42 -9.49 -5.36 -17.28
C ASP A 42 -9.16 -4.91 -18.71
N GLY A 43 -9.03 -5.90 -19.60
CA GLY A 43 -8.63 -5.70 -20.99
C GLY A 43 -7.19 -5.19 -21.10
N ALA A 44 -7.03 -3.95 -21.59
CA ALA A 44 -5.72 -3.28 -21.69
C ALA A 44 -5.36 -2.45 -20.45
N ALA A 45 -6.26 -2.40 -19.45
CA ALA A 45 -6.09 -1.68 -18.20
C ALA A 45 -6.16 -2.64 -17.01
N TRP A 46 -6.15 -2.06 -15.82
CA TRP A 46 -6.32 -2.77 -14.55
C TRP A 46 -7.42 -2.10 -13.74
N ARG A 47 -8.09 -2.87 -12.89
CA ARG A 47 -9.14 -2.37 -12.02
C ARG A 47 -8.79 -2.63 -10.56
N ALA A 48 -8.93 -1.61 -9.72
CA ALA A 48 -8.72 -1.74 -8.29
C ALA A 48 -9.80 -2.64 -7.66
N VAL A 49 -9.42 -3.66 -6.90
CA VAL A 49 -10.39 -4.57 -6.22
C VAL A 49 -10.72 -4.13 -4.79
N CYS A 50 -10.00 -3.14 -4.26
CA CYS A 50 -10.20 -2.51 -2.96
C CYS A 50 -9.84 -1.03 -3.01
N ASP A 51 -10.21 -0.29 -1.96
CA ASP A 51 -9.69 1.06 -1.74
C ASP A 51 -8.20 0.97 -1.40
N TYR A 52 -7.43 1.97 -1.83
CA TYR A 52 -6.00 2.05 -1.56
C TYR A 52 -5.56 3.49 -1.33
N ARG A 53 -4.71 3.68 -0.32
CA ARG A 53 -4.06 4.94 -0.03
C ARG A 53 -2.56 4.72 0.09
N ASP A 54 -1.82 5.49 -0.70
CA ASP A 54 -0.37 5.57 -0.62
C ASP A 54 -0.02 6.64 0.42
N VAL A 55 0.00 6.20 1.69
CA VAL A 55 0.31 6.99 2.88
C VAL A 55 1.26 6.15 3.72
N GLU A 56 2.49 6.62 3.93
CA GLU A 56 3.47 5.98 4.80
C GLU A 56 3.51 6.66 6.17
N LEU A 57 3.67 5.89 7.25
CA LEU A 57 3.88 6.45 8.58
C LEU A 57 5.36 6.74 8.82
N SER A 58 5.63 7.92 9.40
CA SER A 58 6.91 8.17 10.05
C SER A 58 6.87 7.59 11.46
N VAL A 59 7.74 6.62 11.73
CA VAL A 59 7.81 5.90 13.01
C VAL A 59 9.18 6.05 13.65
N GLN A 60 9.23 5.97 14.97
CA GLN A 60 10.45 5.96 15.77
C GLN A 60 10.56 4.65 16.57
N PRO A 61 11.78 4.24 16.97
CA PRO A 61 11.95 3.14 17.90
C PRO A 61 11.10 3.35 19.16
N ALA A 62 10.44 2.27 19.62
CA ALA A 62 9.48 2.25 20.73
C ALA A 62 8.08 2.83 20.44
N ASP A 63 7.79 3.35 19.24
CA ASP A 63 6.41 3.58 18.83
C ASP A 63 5.62 2.27 18.83
N THR A 64 4.42 2.30 19.40
CA THR A 64 3.50 1.16 19.39
C THR A 64 2.40 1.41 18.37
N LEU A 65 2.22 0.45 17.47
CA LEU A 65 1.25 0.48 16.39
C LEU A 65 0.36 -0.76 16.44
N GLU A 66 -0.92 -0.60 16.08
CA GLU A 66 -1.80 -1.72 15.79
C GLU A 66 -1.68 -2.10 14.31
N VAL A 67 -1.22 -3.32 14.02
CA VAL A 67 -1.20 -3.85 12.64
C VAL A 67 -2.60 -4.28 12.26
N LEU A 68 -3.23 -3.57 11.33
CA LEU A 68 -4.58 -3.87 10.85
C LEU A 68 -4.57 -5.01 9.83
N TYR A 69 -3.60 -4.97 8.90
CA TYR A 69 -3.35 -6.02 7.92
C TYR A 69 -1.94 -5.88 7.32
N THR A 70 -1.51 -6.91 6.60
CA THR A 70 -0.21 -6.94 5.91
C THR A 70 -0.37 -7.25 4.43
N GLN A 71 0.45 -6.66 3.58
CA GLN A 71 0.50 -6.94 2.15
C GLN A 71 1.93 -6.77 1.64
N ASP A 72 2.45 -7.77 0.92
CA ASP A 72 3.74 -7.71 0.20
C ASP A 72 4.89 -7.05 0.98
N GLN A 73 5.16 -7.55 2.20
CA GLN A 73 6.21 -7.08 3.12
C GLN A 73 5.97 -5.73 3.81
N TRP A 74 4.77 -5.16 3.66
CA TRP A 74 4.34 -3.97 4.37
C TRP A 74 3.15 -4.26 5.28
N ALA A 75 3.02 -3.47 6.33
CA ALA A 75 1.85 -3.47 7.21
C ALA A 75 1.11 -2.14 7.08
N TRP A 76 -0.21 -2.20 7.03
CA TRP A 76 -1.05 -1.03 7.24
C TRP A 76 -1.35 -0.95 8.73
N CYS A 77 -0.88 0.12 9.36
CA CYS A 77 -0.84 0.27 10.80
C CYS A 77 -1.68 1.45 11.26
N GLN A 78 -2.34 1.33 12.41
CA GLN A 78 -2.97 2.42 13.14
C GLN A 78 -2.04 2.87 14.28
N PRO A 79 -1.53 4.11 14.27
CA PRO A 79 -0.81 4.65 15.42
C PRO A 79 -1.75 5.01 16.56
N ALA A 80 -1.21 5.17 17.78
CA ALA A 80 -1.99 5.59 18.95
C ALA A 80 -2.67 6.97 18.76
N GLN A 81 -2.08 7.83 17.93
CA GLN A 81 -2.64 9.12 17.52
C GLN A 81 -2.35 9.36 16.04
N GLY A 82 -3.34 9.85 15.31
CA GLY A 82 -3.24 10.12 13.87
C GLY A 82 -3.94 9.08 12.99
N GLU A 83 -3.75 9.23 11.69
CA GLU A 83 -4.37 8.39 10.67
C GLU A 83 -3.52 7.13 10.38
N PRO A 84 -4.13 6.03 9.94
CA PRO A 84 -3.40 4.85 9.48
C PRO A 84 -2.48 5.10 8.28
N GLY A 85 -1.41 4.31 8.19
CA GLY A 85 -0.46 4.34 7.08
C GLY A 85 0.40 3.08 6.98
N TRP A 86 1.14 2.96 5.90
CA TRP A 86 2.06 1.87 5.59
C TRP A 86 3.37 1.99 6.37
N VAL A 87 3.86 0.85 6.87
CA VAL A 87 5.18 0.68 7.48
C VAL A 87 5.80 -0.62 6.97
N PRO A 88 7.10 -0.67 6.62
CA PRO A 88 7.74 -1.93 6.25
C PRO A 88 7.71 -2.94 7.40
N LEU A 89 7.37 -4.20 7.13
CA LEU A 89 7.40 -5.26 8.15
C LEU A 89 8.81 -5.42 8.77
N ALA A 90 9.86 -5.14 8.00
CA ALA A 90 11.24 -5.26 8.44
C ALA A 90 11.64 -4.31 9.59
N VAL A 91 10.86 -3.25 9.84
CA VAL A 91 11.11 -2.31 10.94
C VAL A 91 10.18 -2.54 12.14
N LEU A 92 9.32 -3.56 12.08
CA LEU A 92 8.38 -3.88 13.15
C LEU A 92 8.85 -5.10 13.93
N GLU A 93 8.63 -5.05 15.25
CA GLU A 93 8.78 -6.19 16.14
C GLU A 93 7.44 -6.49 16.82
N ARG A 94 7.06 -7.77 16.87
CA ARG A 94 5.84 -8.18 17.55
C ARG A 94 6.04 -8.10 19.07
N LEU A 95 5.20 -7.33 19.74
CA LEU A 95 5.13 -7.34 21.20
C LEU A 95 4.52 -8.67 21.67
N ASN A 96 5.25 -9.39 22.51
CA ASN A 96 4.73 -10.57 23.20
C ASN A 96 4.02 -10.09 24.47
N THR A 97 2.71 -9.85 24.38
CA THR A 97 1.84 -9.54 25.53
C THR A 97 1.18 -10.79 26.10
#